data_AF-A0A6J1NP05-F1
#
_entry.id   AF-A0A6J1NP05-F1
#
_cell.length_a   1.000
_cell.length_b   1.000
_cell.length_c   1.000
_cell.angle_alpha   90.00
_cell.angle_beta   90.00
_cell.angle_gamma   90.00
#
_symmetry.space_group_name_H-M   'P 1'
#
loop_
_entity.id
_entity.type
_entity.pdbx_description
1 polymer ?
#
loop_
_entity_poly.entity_id
_entity_poly.type
_entity_poly.pdbx_seq_one_letter_code
_entity_poly.pdbx_strand_id
1 'polypeptide(L)'
;MGLHKSCITDETKDSKVCNLSSIAVKSKDVAPTKLTINNWSEFPAKGLPHTLKSLYIEGLKLCSFRQDILLLNHLTLLNLSNNEIEKIPPEFGNLPSLRELYLSNNSLGLNKNPNWQWLLGIQVSISVQEQFAVYTI
;
A
#
# COMPACT_ATOMS: atom_id res chain seq x y z
N MET A 1 -22.60 61.97 -31.53
CA MET A 1 -23.21 61.53 -32.82
C MET A 1 -22.50 60.26 -33.24
N GLY A 2 -23.07 59.07 -33.40
CA GLY A 2 -24.37 58.44 -33.23
C GLY A 2 -24.07 56.94 -33.50
N LEU A 3 -24.33 56.02 -32.57
CA LEU A 3 -25.50 55.15 -32.48
C LEU A 3 -25.85 54.33 -33.76
N HIS A 4 -25.94 53.00 -33.52
CA HIS A 4 -26.75 51.95 -34.18
C HIS A 4 -26.14 51.28 -35.43
N LYS A 5 -26.17 49.94 -35.61
CA LYS A 5 -27.23 48.92 -35.37
C LYS A 5 -26.56 47.54 -35.07
N SER A 6 -26.89 46.73 -34.03
CA SER A 6 -28.05 45.81 -33.86
C SER A 6 -28.17 44.79 -35.02
N CYS A 7 -27.90 43.48 -34.88
CA CYS A 7 -28.59 42.35 -34.20
C CYS A 7 -29.15 41.36 -35.26
N ILE A 8 -29.50 40.14 -34.81
CA ILE A 8 -30.38 39.10 -35.45
C ILE A 8 -29.60 38.13 -36.37
N THR A 9 -29.61 36.79 -36.28
CA THR A 9 -30.29 35.69 -35.52
C THR A 9 -29.47 34.41 -35.80
N ASP A 10 -29.17 33.55 -34.84
CA ASP A 10 -29.96 32.43 -34.28
C ASP A 10 -30.10 31.17 -35.18
N GLU A 11 -30.03 30.01 -34.51
CA GLU A 11 -30.42 28.66 -34.95
C GLU A 11 -29.52 27.90 -35.97
N THR A 12 -29.07 26.64 -35.81
CA THR A 12 -29.53 25.50 -34.98
C THR A 12 -28.56 24.30 -35.00
N LYS A 13 -28.59 23.53 -33.88
CA LYS A 13 -28.49 22.04 -33.73
C LYS A 13 -27.13 21.35 -33.96
N ASP A 14 -26.64 20.47 -33.09
CA ASP A 14 -27.34 19.51 -32.23
C ASP A 14 -26.62 19.38 -30.86
N SER A 15 -27.19 20.02 -29.83
CA SER A 15 -27.03 19.53 -28.45
C SER A 15 -28.12 18.50 -28.21
N LYS A 16 -27.78 17.21 -28.34
CA LYS A 16 -28.63 16.11 -27.88
C LYS A 16 -28.10 15.54 -26.59
N VAL A 17 -28.84 15.92 -25.56
CA VAL A 17 -28.89 15.45 -24.18
C VAL A 17 -28.91 13.93 -24.09
N CYS A 18 -28.07 13.37 -23.22
CA CYS A 18 -28.38 12.16 -22.46
C CYS A 18 -28.00 12.44 -20.99
N ASN A 19 -28.93 13.01 -20.22
CA ASN A 19 -29.86 12.31 -19.32
C ASN A 19 -29.22 12.02 -17.95
N LEU A 20 -29.66 12.81 -16.96
CA LEU A 20 -29.43 12.61 -15.54
C LEU A 20 -30.12 11.31 -15.11
N SER A 21 -29.39 10.20 -15.23
CA SER A 21 -29.74 8.97 -14.55
C SER A 21 -28.50 8.37 -13.90
N SER A 22 -28.40 8.63 -12.60
CA SER A 22 -28.01 7.65 -11.59
C SER A 22 -26.52 7.32 -11.39
N ILE A 23 -26.03 7.79 -10.22
CA ILE A 23 -25.15 7.09 -9.26
C ILE A 23 -23.65 7.51 -9.22
N ALA A 24 -23.38 8.34 -8.21
CA ALA A 24 -22.16 8.48 -7.39
C ALA A 24 -20.88 9.07 -8.02
N VAL A 25 -20.69 10.39 -7.83
CA VAL A 25 -19.34 10.98 -7.74
C VAL A 25 -18.69 10.46 -6.44
N LYS A 26 -18.03 9.29 -6.49
CA LYS A 26 -17.12 8.89 -5.42
C LYS A 26 -15.81 9.66 -5.60
N SER A 27 -15.62 10.67 -4.74
CA SER A 27 -14.38 11.44 -4.55
C SER A 27 -13.12 10.57 -4.60
N LYS A 28 -11.97 11.09 -5.09
CA LYS A 28 -10.61 10.81 -4.57
C LYS A 28 -9.51 11.44 -5.45
N ASP A 29 -9.07 12.63 -5.08
CA ASP A 29 -7.71 13.13 -5.38
C ASP A 29 -6.79 12.89 -4.15
N VAL A 30 -7.08 11.81 -3.42
CA VAL A 30 -6.41 11.46 -2.17
C VAL A 30 -5.61 10.20 -2.42
N ALA A 31 -4.29 10.28 -2.19
CA ALA A 31 -3.37 9.17 -2.34
C ALA A 31 -3.84 7.95 -1.52
N PRO A 32 -3.65 6.73 -2.03
CA PRO A 32 -4.18 5.53 -1.41
C PRO A 32 -3.58 5.31 -0.02
N THR A 33 -4.43 4.95 0.93
CA THR A 33 -4.02 4.55 2.29
C THR A 33 -3.92 3.05 2.44
N LYS A 34 -4.46 2.28 1.49
CA LYS A 34 -4.35 0.82 1.42
C LYS A 34 -3.92 0.43 0.02
N LEU A 35 -2.96 -0.49 -0.05
CA LEU A 35 -2.50 -1.08 -1.31
C LEU A 35 -2.38 -2.59 -1.13
N THR A 36 -2.87 -3.32 -2.13
CA THR A 36 -2.70 -4.77 -2.25
C THR A 36 -1.98 -5.01 -3.56
N ILE A 37 -0.90 -5.77 -3.52
CA ILE A 37 -0.07 -6.12 -4.66
C ILE A 37 -0.23 -7.62 -4.87
N ASN A 38 -0.90 -8.00 -5.96
CA ASN A 38 -1.15 -9.39 -6.33
C ASN A 38 -0.25 -9.86 -7.47
N ASN A 39 0.54 -8.96 -8.06
CA ASN A 39 1.52 -9.29 -9.10
C ASN A 39 2.68 -8.28 -9.09
N TRP A 40 3.85 -8.70 -9.54
CA TRP A 40 5.04 -7.87 -9.74
C TRP A 40 4.78 -6.64 -10.62
N SER A 41 3.86 -6.75 -11.59
CA SER A 41 3.46 -5.63 -12.46
C SER A 41 2.66 -4.53 -11.74
N GLU A 42 2.09 -4.82 -10.56
CA GLU A 42 1.31 -3.85 -9.77
C GLU A 42 2.20 -3.00 -8.86
N PHE A 43 3.50 -3.30 -8.76
CA PHE A 43 4.41 -2.46 -7.99
C PHE A 43 4.54 -1.07 -8.63
N PRO A 44 4.37 0.01 -7.87
CA PRO A 44 4.53 1.36 -8.40
C PRO A 44 5.99 1.62 -8.78
N ALA A 45 6.22 1.96 -10.06
CA ALA A 45 7.54 2.27 -10.59
C ALA A 45 8.20 3.46 -9.86
N LYS A 46 7.39 4.41 -9.38
CA LYS A 46 7.84 5.62 -8.65
C LYS A 46 8.02 5.40 -7.14
N GLY A 47 7.86 4.16 -6.65
CA GLY A 47 7.91 3.84 -5.23
C GLY A 47 6.55 3.78 -4.55
N LEU A 48 6.52 3.19 -3.36
CA LEU A 48 5.29 3.03 -2.57
C LEU A 48 4.77 4.38 -2.06
N PRO A 49 3.45 4.65 -2.12
CA PRO A 49 2.88 5.89 -1.61
C PRO A 49 3.15 6.05 -0.11
N HIS A 50 3.74 7.16 0.32
CA HIS A 50 4.02 7.41 1.74
C HIS A 50 2.77 7.57 2.62
N THR A 51 1.59 7.73 2.00
CA THR A 51 0.28 7.79 2.66
C THR A 51 -0.25 6.44 3.10
N LEU A 52 0.43 5.33 2.74
CA LEU A 52 -0.01 3.99 3.07
C LEU A 52 -0.05 3.75 4.57
N LYS A 53 -1.17 3.19 5.00
CA LYS A 53 -1.42 2.64 6.35
C LYS A 53 -1.46 1.13 6.33
N SER A 54 -1.92 0.53 5.23
CA SER A 54 -2.01 -0.92 5.10
C SER A 54 -1.44 -1.38 3.76
N LEU A 55 -0.48 -2.30 3.81
CA LEU A 55 0.15 -2.88 2.63
C LEU A 55 0.03 -4.41 2.68
N TYR A 56 -0.48 -4.99 1.59
CA TYR A 56 -0.64 -6.43 1.45
C TYR A 56 0.15 -6.90 0.23
N ILE A 57 1.09 -7.81 0.45
CA ILE A 57 1.93 -8.42 -0.57
C ILE A 57 1.98 -9.91 -0.24
N GLU A 58 1.04 -10.68 -0.73
CA GLU A 58 0.86 -12.09 -0.39
C GLU A 58 1.07 -12.96 -1.63
N GLY A 59 1.80 -14.08 -1.51
CA GLY A 59 1.87 -15.05 -2.59
C GLY A 59 2.79 -14.66 -3.77
N LEU A 60 3.72 -13.72 -3.59
CA LEU A 60 4.58 -13.21 -4.67
C LEU A 60 5.97 -13.83 -4.73
N LYS A 61 6.24 -14.86 -3.92
CA LYS A 61 7.58 -15.46 -3.80
C LYS A 61 8.65 -14.42 -3.47
N LEU A 62 8.27 -13.43 -2.67
CA LEU A 62 9.16 -12.34 -2.30
C LEU A 62 10.30 -12.89 -1.42
N CYS A 63 11.55 -12.82 -1.87
CA CYS A 63 12.70 -13.24 -1.07
C CYS A 63 13.33 -12.06 -0.29
N SER A 64 13.09 -10.82 -0.73
CA SER A 64 13.71 -9.61 -0.18
C SER A 64 12.78 -8.40 -0.25
N PHE A 65 13.09 -7.37 0.53
CA PHE A 65 12.29 -6.15 0.61
C PHE A 65 12.85 -5.07 -0.29
N ARG A 66 11.98 -4.22 -0.81
CA ARG A 66 12.40 -2.91 -1.32
C ARG A 66 12.62 -1.95 -0.14
N GLN A 67 13.68 -1.15 -0.21
CA GLN A 67 14.04 -0.20 0.85
C GLN A 67 12.98 0.90 1.04
N ASP A 68 12.12 1.15 0.05
CA ASP A 68 11.04 2.14 0.15
C ASP A 68 9.94 1.76 1.17
N ILE A 69 9.79 0.48 1.52
CA ILE A 69 8.91 0.05 2.62
C ILE A 69 9.34 0.69 3.95
N LEU A 70 10.65 0.88 4.15
CA LEU A 70 11.22 1.47 5.37
C LEU A 70 10.94 2.98 5.48
N LEU A 71 10.47 3.62 4.41
CA LEU A 71 10.13 5.05 4.36
C LEU A 71 8.64 5.31 4.67
N LEU A 72 7.85 4.25 4.86
CA LEU A 72 6.40 4.36 5.07
C LEU A 72 6.06 4.70 6.53
N ASN A 73 6.25 5.97 6.89
CA ASN A 73 6.06 6.48 8.26
C ASN A 73 4.64 6.30 8.83
N HIS A 74 3.63 6.11 7.98
CA HIS A 74 2.23 5.92 8.38
C HIS A 74 1.77 4.48 8.32
N LEU A 75 2.64 3.53 7.94
CA LEU A 75 2.27 2.13 7.80
C LEU A 75 2.00 1.53 9.18
N THR A 76 0.77 1.04 9.39
CA THR A 76 0.35 0.38 10.61
C THR A 76 0.27 -1.13 10.46
N LEU A 77 -0.06 -1.60 9.25
CA LEU A 77 -0.22 -3.01 8.93
C LEU A 77 0.57 -3.37 7.69
N LEU A 78 1.41 -4.39 7.81
CA LEU A 78 2.12 -5.01 6.70
C LEU A 78 1.84 -6.51 6.67
N ASN A 79 1.19 -6.98 5.61
CA ASN A 79 1.01 -8.41 5.37
C ASN A 79 1.93 -8.87 4.25
N LEU A 80 2.82 -9.80 4.60
CA LEU A 80 3.81 -10.44 3.74
C LEU A 80 3.72 -11.97 3.82
N SER A 81 2.56 -12.48 4.22
CA SER A 81 2.35 -13.91 4.33
C SER A 81 2.53 -14.62 2.99
N ASN A 82 2.79 -15.92 3.00
CA ASN A 82 2.90 -16.74 1.79
C ASN A 82 3.97 -16.22 0.81
N ASN A 83 5.15 -15.84 1.30
CA ASN A 83 6.29 -15.45 0.48
C ASN A 83 7.51 -16.35 0.80
N GLU A 84 8.69 -15.98 0.31
CA GLU A 84 9.93 -16.76 0.49
C GLU A 84 10.95 -15.94 1.28
N ILE A 85 10.49 -15.09 2.21
CA ILE A 85 11.35 -14.17 2.95
C ILE A 85 12.17 -14.96 3.97
N GLU A 86 13.49 -14.83 3.90
CA GLU A 86 14.41 -15.55 4.79
C GLU A 86 14.84 -14.76 6.02
N LYS A 87 14.87 -13.42 5.91
CA LYS A 87 15.33 -12.52 6.96
C LYS A 87 14.53 -11.24 6.94
N ILE A 88 14.22 -10.71 8.12
CA ILE A 88 13.64 -9.37 8.26
C ILE A 88 14.75 -8.42 8.70
N PRO A 89 14.97 -7.30 7.99
CA PRO A 89 15.94 -6.29 8.40
C PRO A 89 15.55 -5.66 9.76
N PRO A 90 16.51 -5.39 10.67
CA PRO A 90 16.23 -4.69 11.93
C PRO A 90 15.62 -3.30 11.74
N GLU A 91 15.81 -2.70 10.56
CA GLU A 91 15.22 -1.42 10.17
C GLU A 91 13.69 -1.43 10.19
N PHE A 92 13.03 -2.61 10.10
CA PHE A 92 11.58 -2.71 10.30
C PHE A 92 11.15 -2.30 11.72
N GLY A 93 12.02 -2.45 12.71
CA GLY A 93 11.79 -1.95 14.07
C GLY A 93 11.78 -0.42 14.16
N ASN A 94 12.31 0.28 13.15
CA ASN A 94 12.33 1.75 13.12
C ASN A 94 11.07 2.35 12.49
N LEU A 95 10.13 1.53 11.99
CA LEU A 95 8.88 2.03 11.45
C LEU A 95 7.98 2.57 12.57
N PRO A 96 7.76 3.90 12.67
CA PRO A 96 7.21 4.51 13.87
C PRO A 96 5.73 4.15 14.12
N SER A 97 4.99 3.88 13.04
CA SER A 97 3.57 3.59 13.09
C SER A 97 3.23 2.11 12.96
N LEU A 98 4.21 1.23 12.71
CA LEU A 98 3.91 -0.18 12.48
C LEU A 98 3.37 -0.81 13.78
N ARG A 99 2.31 -1.59 13.66
CA ARG A 99 1.63 -2.27 14.77
C ARG A 99 1.38 -3.73 14.46
N GLU A 100 1.17 -4.07 13.20
CA GLU A 100 0.84 -5.44 12.77
C GLU A 100 1.77 -5.84 11.62
N LEU A 101 2.45 -6.98 11.78
CA LEU A 101 3.33 -7.55 10.78
C LEU A 101 3.03 -9.03 10.61
N TYR A 102 2.45 -9.41 9.47
CA TYR A 102 2.14 -10.80 9.13
C TYR A 102 3.23 -11.37 8.24
N LEU A 103 3.86 -12.44 8.71
CA LEU A 103 4.98 -13.15 8.08
C LEU A 103 4.76 -14.66 8.03
N SER A 104 3.54 -15.13 8.27
CA SER A 104 3.19 -16.54 8.19
C SER A 104 3.56 -17.11 6.81
N ASN A 105 3.93 -18.39 6.73
CA ASN A 105 4.28 -19.04 5.46
C ASN A 105 5.41 -18.30 4.71
N ASN A 106 6.53 -18.07 5.41
CA ASN A 106 7.79 -17.58 4.85
C ASN A 106 8.95 -18.56 5.16
N SER A 107 10.13 -18.28 4.62
CA SER A 107 11.36 -19.06 4.79
C SER A 107 12.25 -18.55 5.94
N LEU A 108 11.64 -17.87 6.92
CA LEU A 108 12.35 -17.28 8.06
C LEU A 108 13.11 -18.36 8.83
N GLY A 109 14.29 -18.05 9.36
CA GLY A 109 15.04 -18.96 10.26
C GLY A 109 15.84 -20.08 9.58
N LEU A 110 15.83 -20.18 8.25
CA LEU A 110 16.76 -21.07 7.52
C LEU A 110 18.23 -20.61 7.62
N ASN A 111 18.47 -19.34 7.96
CA ASN A 111 19.81 -18.83 8.20
C ASN A 111 20.31 -19.26 9.59
N LYS A 112 21.51 -19.85 9.67
CA LYS A 112 22.13 -20.36 10.90
C LYS A 112 22.41 -19.32 11.98
N ASN A 113 22.26 -18.02 11.70
CA ASN A 113 22.37 -16.96 12.70
C ASN A 113 21.36 -15.82 12.47
N PRO A 114 20.07 -16.04 12.82
CA PRO A 114 19.07 -15.00 12.70
C PRO A 114 19.29 -13.96 13.82
N ASN A 115 19.72 -12.75 13.46
CA ASN A 115 19.72 -11.63 14.41
C ASN A 115 18.30 -11.05 14.52
N TRP A 116 17.49 -11.67 15.37
CA TRP A 116 16.12 -11.25 15.67
C TRP A 116 16.02 -10.40 16.93
N GLN A 117 17.15 -9.86 17.41
CA GLN A 117 17.20 -9.06 18.64
C GLN A 117 16.24 -7.87 18.59
N TRP A 118 15.99 -7.33 17.40
CA TRP A 118 15.05 -6.24 17.19
C TRP A 118 13.59 -6.66 17.49
N LEU A 119 13.20 -7.93 17.32
CA LEU A 119 11.85 -8.44 17.66
C LEU A 119 11.52 -8.29 19.15
N LEU A 120 12.52 -8.35 20.03
CA LEU A 120 12.35 -8.30 21.49
C LEU A 120 12.03 -6.90 22.01
N GLY A 121 12.17 -5.85 21.18
CA GLY A 121 12.00 -4.45 21.57
C GLY A 121 10.77 -3.76 20.98
N ILE A 122 9.99 -4.44 20.13
CA ILE A 122 8.91 -3.79 19.35
C ILE A 122 7.54 -4.09 19.94
N GLN A 123 6.72 -3.04 20.06
CA GLN A 123 5.29 -3.13 20.35
C GLN A 123 4.49 -3.47 19.06
N VAL A 124 4.95 -4.48 18.32
CA VAL A 124 4.32 -4.91 17.06
C VAL A 124 3.81 -6.32 17.26
N SER A 125 2.53 -6.55 16.96
CA SER A 125 1.95 -7.88 16.84
C SER A 125 2.52 -8.53 15.60
N ILE A 126 3.34 -9.56 15.79
CA ILE A 126 3.99 -10.29 14.70
C ILE A 126 3.36 -11.66 14.59
N SER A 127 2.86 -11.99 13.40
CA SER A 127 2.36 -13.32 13.10
C SER A 127 3.42 -14.08 12.30
N VAL A 128 4.01 -15.10 12.90
CA VAL A 128 4.96 -16.04 12.28
C VAL A 128 4.43 -17.46 12.39
N GLN A 129 5.03 -18.41 11.66
CA GLN A 129 4.69 -19.83 11.79
C GLN A 129 4.95 -20.34 13.22
N GLU A 130 4.19 -21.34 13.65
CA GLU A 130 4.26 -21.91 15.02
C GLU A 130 5.66 -22.36 15.44
N GLN A 131 6.52 -22.74 14.49
CA GLN A 131 7.92 -23.13 14.75
C GLN A 131 8.81 -21.99 15.27
N PHE A 132 8.34 -20.74 15.24
CA PHE A 132 8.99 -19.58 15.87
C PHE A 132 8.32 -19.13 17.17
N ALA A 133 7.20 -19.74 17.57
CA ALA A 133 6.50 -19.43 18.82
C ALA A 133 7.35 -19.72 20.07
N VAL A 134 8.43 -20.50 19.93
CA VAL A 134 9.39 -20.81 21.00
C VAL A 134 10.37 -19.67 21.30
N TYR A 135 10.43 -18.63 20.46
CA TYR A 135 11.29 -17.46 20.65
C TYR A 135 10.51 -16.19 21.05
N THR A 136 9.20 -16.31 21.25
CA THR A 136 8.36 -15.26 21.84
C THR A 136 8.55 -15.26 23.36
N ILE A 137 9.26 -14.25 23.88
CA ILE A 137 9.29 -13.91 25.32
C ILE A 137 8.72 -12.50 25.47
#